data_AF-A0A536SP90-F1
#
_entry.id   AF-A0A536SP90-F1
#
_cell.length_a   1.000
_cell.length_b   1.000
_cell.length_c   1.000
_cell.angle_alpha   90.00
_cell.angle_beta   90.00
_cell.angle_gamma   90.00
#
_symmetry.space_group_name_H-M   'P 1'
#
loop_
_entity.id
_entity.type
_entity.pdbx_description
1 polymer ?
#
loop_
_entity_poly.entity_id
_entity_poly.type
_entity_poly.pdbx_seq_one_letter_code
_entity_poly.pdbx_strand_id
1 'polypeptide(L)'
;ARLAKRNVDVRSLEPGAIEKISGDKVKRPITLKVGVSQDKAKQIQKLVKDSKLKVAASIQGDTVRISGAKKDDLQSAIQLVRQSVADLPLQFINFRD
;
A
#
# COMPACT_ATOMS: atom_id res chain seq x y z
N ALA A 1 19.90 6.96 3.78
CA ALA A 1 20.31 5.55 3.54
C ALA A 1 19.84 4.52 4.60
N ARG A 2 19.39 4.89 5.81
CA ARG A 2 19.00 3.89 6.84
C ARG A 2 17.63 3.21 6.62
N LEU A 3 16.68 3.84 5.93
CA LEU A 3 15.32 3.31 5.71
C LEU A 3 15.25 2.31 4.56
N ALA A 4 15.94 2.58 3.45
CA ALA A 4 16.07 1.66 2.32
C ALA A 4 16.69 0.30 2.74
N LYS A 5 17.65 0.30 3.67
CA LYS A 5 18.25 -0.93 4.23
C LYS A 5 17.28 -1.76 5.07
N ARG A 6 16.15 -1.19 5.51
CA ARG A 6 15.13 -1.85 6.33
C ARG A 6 13.87 -2.21 5.53
N ASN A 7 13.95 -2.19 4.20
CA ASN A 7 12.80 -2.38 3.31
C ASN A 7 11.64 -1.41 3.59
N VAL A 8 11.93 -0.24 4.18
CA VAL A 8 10.95 0.84 4.35
C VAL A 8 11.13 1.80 3.18
N ASP A 9 10.16 1.78 2.27
CA ASP A 9 10.14 2.68 1.14
C ASP A 9 9.89 4.12 1.62
N VAL A 10 10.63 5.05 1.04
CA VAL A 10 10.58 6.48 1.37
C VAL A 10 9.22 7.08 1.00
N ARG A 11 8.48 6.45 0.08
CA ARG A 11 7.11 6.82 -0.31
C ARG A 11 6.08 6.65 0.81
N SER A 12 6.37 5.83 1.84
CA SER A 12 5.51 5.69 3.03
C SER A 12 5.64 6.86 4.01
N LEU A 13 6.56 7.80 3.77
CA LEU A 13 6.79 8.93 4.66
C LEU A 13 6.07 10.15 4.07
N GLU A 14 5.10 10.68 4.81
CA GLU A 14 4.53 11.99 4.53
C GLU A 14 5.25 13.04 5.38
N PRO A 15 6.08 13.88 4.76
CA PRO A 15 6.88 14.81 5.51
C PRO A 15 6.06 16.09 5.71
N GLY A 16 5.58 16.29 6.94
CA GLY A 16 4.71 17.39 7.33
C GLY A 16 5.37 18.78 7.24
N ALA A 17 4.63 19.79 7.68
CA ALA A 17 5.07 21.19 7.65
C ALA A 17 6.34 21.41 8.49
N ILE A 18 7.21 22.29 8.01
CA ILE A 18 8.45 22.64 8.72
C ILE A 18 8.09 23.65 9.81
N GLU A 19 8.15 23.22 11.07
CA GLU A 19 7.96 24.09 12.22
C GLU A 19 9.31 24.68 12.63
N LYS A 20 9.43 26.01 12.59
CA LYS A 20 10.59 26.70 13.18
C LYS A 20 10.50 26.60 14.70
N ILE A 21 11.58 26.12 15.30
CA ILE A 21 11.75 26.09 16.75
C ILE A 21 12.87 27.06 17.08
N SER A 22 12.62 27.92 18.05
CA SER A 22 13.51 29.00 18.52
C SER A 22 15.00 28.84 18.14
N GLY A 23 15.55 29.86 17.46
CA GLY A 23 16.90 29.86 16.90
C GLY A 23 16.96 29.27 15.48
N ASP A 24 18.10 28.64 15.13
CA ASP A 24 18.34 27.99 13.83
C ASP A 24 17.78 26.55 13.71
N LYS A 25 16.90 26.15 14.64
CA LYS A 25 16.37 24.77 14.68
C LYS A 25 15.02 24.68 13.97
N VAL A 26 14.83 23.62 13.20
CA VAL A 26 13.54 23.29 12.59
C VAL A 26 13.14 21.88 12.99
N LYS A 27 11.86 21.68 13.32
CA LYS A 27 11.24 20.36 13.42
C LYS A 27 10.41 20.10 12.18
N ARG A 28 10.45 18.85 11.73
CA ARG A 28 9.57 18.36 10.70
C ARG A 28 8.93 17.07 11.19
N PRO A 29 7.64 17.07 11.55
CA PRO A 29 6.94 15.83 11.83
C PRO A 29 6.88 15.00 10.55
N ILE A 30 7.26 13.73 10.64
CA ILE A 30 7.16 12.78 9.53
C ILE A 30 6.09 11.78 9.93
N THR A 31 4.97 11.80 9.22
CA THR A 31 3.88 10.85 9.42
C THR A 31 4.19 9.59 8.61
N LEU A 32 4.20 8.44 9.27
CA LEU A 32 4.36 7.17 8.60
C LEU A 32 2.99 6.65 8.18
N LYS A 33 2.76 6.48 6.88
CA LYS A 33 1.59 5.78 6.36
C LYS A 33 1.77 4.29 6.58
N VAL A 34 1.12 3.78 7.63
CA VAL A 34 1.08 2.34 7.94
C VAL A 34 -0.28 1.80 7.51
N GLY A 35 -0.26 0.72 6.74
CA GLY A 35 -1.48 0.08 6.26
C GLY A 35 -2.07 0.70 4.99
N VAL A 36 -3.07 0.02 4.43
CA VAL A 36 -3.83 0.49 3.27
C VAL A 36 -5.01 1.29 3.78
N SER A 37 -4.99 2.61 3.59
CA SER A 37 -6.12 3.48 3.94
C SER A 37 -7.42 3.00 3.29
N GLN A 38 -8.56 3.18 3.96
CA GLN A 38 -9.85 2.65 3.51
C GLN A 38 -10.24 3.11 2.10
N ASP A 39 -9.88 4.34 1.71
CA ASP A 39 -10.07 4.86 0.35
C ASP A 39 -9.28 4.08 -0.71
N LYS A 40 -8.00 3.81 -0.42
CA LYS A 40 -7.13 3.01 -1.29
C LYS A 40 -7.57 1.54 -1.33
N ALA A 41 -8.02 1.00 -0.20
CA ALA A 41 -8.57 -0.35 -0.12
C ALA A 41 -9.82 -0.51 -0.99
N LYS A 42 -10.72 0.49 -0.97
CA LYS A 42 -11.90 0.54 -1.86
C LYS A 42 -11.50 0.70 -3.33
N GLN A 43 -10.48 1.51 -3.65
CA GLN A 43 -9.96 1.63 -5.02
C GLN A 43 -9.42 0.28 -5.53
N ILE A 44 -8.63 -0.43 -4.72
CA ILE A 44 -8.11 -1.77 -5.06
C ILE A 44 -9.27 -2.75 -5.26
N GLN A 45 -10.26 -2.74 -4.38
CA GLN A 45 -11.42 -3.62 -4.51
C GLN A 45 -12.20 -3.36 -5.81
N LYS A 46 -12.37 -2.08 -6.21
CA LYS A 46 -13.00 -1.72 -7.49
C LYS A 46 -12.16 -2.18 -8.68
N LEU A 47 -10.85 -1.90 -8.68
CA LEU A 47 -9.92 -2.35 -9.73
C LEU A 47 -9.98 -3.87 -9.96
N VAL A 48 -9.98 -4.64 -8.87
CA VAL A 48 -10.06 -6.11 -8.94
C VAL A 48 -11.39 -6.57 -9.54
N LYS A 49 -12.50 -5.91 -9.19
CA LYS A 49 -13.83 -6.19 -9.77
C LYS A 49 -13.91 -5.79 -11.25
N ASP A 50 -13.35 -4.64 -11.61
CA ASP A 50 -13.35 -4.12 -12.98
C ASP A 50 -12.47 -4.98 -13.92
N SER A 51 -11.42 -5.59 -13.38
CA SER A 51 -10.53 -6.50 -14.09
C SER A 51 -11.21 -7.82 -14.53
N LYS A 52 -12.44 -8.10 -14.10
CA LYS A 52 -13.20 -9.35 -14.39
C LYS A 52 -12.45 -10.65 -14.04
N LEU A 53 -11.40 -10.58 -13.23
CA LEU A 53 -10.69 -11.76 -12.74
C LEU A 53 -11.60 -12.55 -11.81
N LYS A 54 -11.51 -13.88 -11.81
CA LYS A 54 -12.29 -14.77 -10.93
C LYS A 54 -11.72 -14.79 -9.50
N VAL A 55 -11.45 -13.60 -8.96
CA VAL A 55 -10.87 -13.41 -7.62
C VAL A 55 -11.75 -12.47 -6.81
N ALA A 56 -11.92 -12.79 -5.53
CA ALA A 56 -12.66 -12.00 -4.56
C ALA A 56 -11.69 -11.12 -3.76
N ALA A 57 -11.99 -9.82 -3.67
CA ALA A 57 -11.26 -8.87 -2.82
C ALA A 57 -12.09 -8.49 -1.58
N SER A 58 -11.52 -8.75 -0.40
CA SER A 58 -12.10 -8.45 0.91
C SER A 58 -11.19 -7.48 1.67
N ILE A 59 -11.77 -6.46 2.30
CA ILE A 59 -11.03 -5.47 3.09
C ILE A 59 -11.07 -5.92 4.55
N GLN A 60 -9.91 -6.10 5.16
CA GLN A 60 -9.71 -6.54 6.55
C GLN A 60 -8.95 -5.46 7.31
N GLY A 61 -9.69 -4.48 7.84
CA GLY A 61 -9.10 -3.29 8.45
C GLY A 61 -8.20 -2.58 7.44
N ASP A 62 -6.91 -2.56 7.74
CA ASP A 62 -5.89 -1.87 6.94
C ASP A 62 -5.21 -2.79 5.91
N THR A 63 -5.75 -3.99 5.69
CA THR A 63 -5.23 -4.97 4.73
C THR A 63 -6.30 -5.38 3.72
N VAL A 64 -5.90 -5.72 2.50
CA VAL A 64 -6.82 -6.23 1.47
C VAL A 64 -6.45 -7.69 1.21
N ARG A 65 -7.38 -8.60 1.46
CA ARG A 65 -7.26 -10.02 1.16
C ARG A 65 -7.83 -10.28 -0.23
N ILE A 66 -7.02 -10.90 -1.10
CA ILE A 66 -7.47 -11.42 -2.40
C ILE A 66 -7.51 -12.93 -2.32
N SER A 67 -8.64 -13.52 -2.70
CA SER A 67 -8.88 -14.96 -2.72
C SER A 67 -9.35 -15.38 -4.10
N GLY A 68 -8.83 -16.48 -4.64
CA GLY A 68 -9.12 -16.94 -6.00
C GLY A 68 -8.88 -18.43 -6.11
N ALA A 69 -9.64 -19.11 -6.99
CA ALA A 69 -9.51 -20.55 -7.18
C ALA A 69 -8.28 -20.92 -8.04
N LYS A 70 -7.79 -20.00 -8.87
CA LYS A 70 -6.65 -20.20 -9.77
C LYS A 70 -5.46 -19.35 -9.36
N LYS A 71 -4.28 -19.95 -9.34
CA LYS A 71 -3.01 -19.25 -9.06
C LYS A 71 -2.68 -18.21 -10.13
N ASP A 72 -3.03 -18.45 -11.39
CA ASP A 72 -2.80 -17.50 -12.50
C ASP A 72 -3.60 -16.21 -12.34
N ASP A 73 -4.86 -16.30 -11.90
CA ASP A 73 -5.71 -15.13 -11.66
C ASP A 73 -5.18 -14.31 -10.46
N LEU A 74 -4.64 -14.98 -9.44
CA LEU A 74 -4.01 -14.33 -8.29
C LEU A 74 -2.73 -13.57 -8.69
N GLN A 75 -1.90 -14.17 -9.53
CA GLN A 75 -0.70 -13.51 -10.06
C GLN A 75 -1.05 -12.30 -10.94
N SER A 76 -2.08 -12.44 -11.78
CA SER A 76 -2.60 -11.36 -12.62
C SER A 76 -3.13 -10.19 -11.79
N ALA A 77 -3.86 -10.48 -10.71
CA ALA A 77 -4.34 -9.46 -9.78
C ALA A 77 -3.18 -8.71 -9.09
N ILE A 78 -2.09 -9.41 -8.73
CA ILE A 78 -0.91 -8.77 -8.13
C ILE A 78 -0.23 -7.82 -9.11
N GLN A 79 -0.07 -8.23 -10.38
CA GLN A 79 0.50 -7.37 -11.41
C GLN A 79 -0.36 -6.13 -11.65
N LEU A 80 -1.68 -6.29 -11.75
CA LEU A 80 -2.63 -5.19 -11.93
C LEU A 80 -2.51 -4.18 -10.78
N VAL A 81 -2.56 -4.65 -9.53
CA VAL A 81 -2.49 -3.80 -8.34
C VAL A 81 -1.13 -3.08 -8.25
N ARG A 82 -0.03 -3.75 -8.60
CA ARG A 82 1.30 -3.13 -8.67
C ARG A 82 1.38 -2.02 -9.71
N GLN A 83 0.74 -2.19 -10.87
CA GLN A 83 0.74 -1.18 -11.93
C GLN A 83 -0.16 0.01 -11.61
N SER A 84 -1.38 -0.23 -11.12
CA SER A 84 -2.35 0.83 -10.85
C SER A 84 -2.11 1.59 -9.54
N VAL A 85 -1.48 0.94 -8.54
CA VAL A 85 -1.22 1.54 -7.22
C VAL A 85 0.29 1.65 -6.98
N ALA A 86 0.99 2.22 -7.97
CA ALA A 86 2.43 2.46 -7.90
C ALA A 86 2.82 3.53 -6.86
N ASP A 87 1.85 4.33 -6.40
CA ASP A 87 2.07 5.41 -5.42
C ASP A 87 2.38 4.90 -4.01
N LEU A 88 1.97 3.67 -3.68
CA LEU A 88 2.18 3.09 -2.36
C LEU A 88 3.04 1.81 -2.45
N PRO A 89 4.01 1.64 -1.54
CA PRO A 89 4.79 0.42 -1.45
C PRO A 89 3.92 -0.71 -0.88
N LEU A 90 3.15 -1.35 -1.75
CA LEU A 90 2.29 -2.48 -1.37
C LEU A 90 3.13 -3.74 -1.19
N GLN A 91 2.94 -4.42 -0.06
CA GLN A 91 3.56 -5.69 0.25
C GLN A 91 2.56 -6.82 0.04
N PHE A 92 3.01 -7.92 -0.59
CA PHE A 92 2.22 -9.13 -0.81
C PHE A 92 2.91 -10.26 -0.04
N ILE A 93 2.38 -10.63 1.13
CA ILE A 93 3.11 -11.49 2.10
C ILE A 93 2.35 -12.73 2.54
N ASN A 94 1.01 -12.74 2.49
CA ASN A 94 0.18 -13.80 3.08
C ASN A 94 -0.48 -14.66 2.00
N PHE A 95 0.34 -15.38 1.23
CA PHE A 95 -0.15 -16.36 0.27
C PHE A 95 -0.61 -17.61 1.01
N ARG A 96 -1.83 -18.06 0.73
CA ARG A 96 -2.44 -19.27 1.28
C ARG A 96 -2.99 -20.13 0.14
N ASP A 97 -2.89 -21.45 0.27
CA ASP A 97 -3.56 -22.42 -0.60
C ASP A 97 -5.07 -22.50 -0.31
#